data_AF-A0A016W012-F1
#
_entry.id   AF-A0A016W012-F1
#
_cell.length_a   1.000
_cell.length_b   1.000
_cell.length_c   1.000
_cell.angle_alpha   90.00
_cell.angle_beta   90.00
_cell.angle_gamma   90.00
#
_symmetry.space_group_name_H-M   'P 1'
#
loop_
_entity.id
_entity.type
_entity.pdbx_description
1 polymer ?
#
loop_
_entity_poly.entity_id
_entity_poly.type
_entity_poly.pdbx_seq_one_letter_code
_entity_poly.pdbx_strand_id
1 'polypeptide(L)'
;MASGDEEGMIIDDDTKKYEDVDLPQKIAPTSSVQTKPASEFEVELNGFMMNINALPKDIYHYRVSLTKITDKKTRDLTRGQKQDFAVQLRRRVCMSLFNTAVKKRPDIFQKSSKYAFIYDCGNTLYVKHQLTDDQGDANFKIEIMPEDITSKNTKGYLGTACLKVEVEFQFTHILNPSLVGEVELIRETQRLLELVTSAGMVKNEDHIIFGNKAYERSSKRDAPLPQGKVVKCGLEKNCRAVDSAGEALAMLQIGAKKSPFFSQTSVVNFCENFLGIDGRRGTTLEDALRNRRSVTDVMKQLKDIAVRTTHTDTPRVLFIHGLAKENALTAKFDYEGEEISVNEYFMRRYKRQLQFPQLPLCIERKPRGAIYHPMEVLEIERGQRVTTEKQTSQMSEMMIKECQLPPLAMKKHVDELMGGACLDNSSPYLQEWGIKISSRPMRAVAKRFFPPAIAYGGSMNVQPNHHGDLQWRLGAREQFSEPARLDGKWSFIVFDRCVRTSDAQAFVDALSKYSSQHGVQISSRHVDFLEVSSEVEGEVETMMKRMSGSVKFVMFTTKIKLDPVHGKFLLMICFVERCKQHF
;
A
#
# COMPACT_ATOMS: atom_id res chain seq x y z
N MET A 1 8.37 -11.09 -14.21
CA MET A 1 9.63 -11.61 -13.66
C MET A 1 10.00 -10.77 -12.46
N ALA A 2 9.63 -11.25 -11.29
CA ALA A 2 10.06 -10.73 -10.00
C ALA A 2 10.38 -11.99 -9.18
N SER A 3 11.63 -12.44 -9.31
CA SER A 3 12.22 -13.40 -8.39
C SER A 3 12.45 -12.66 -7.08
N GLY A 4 11.54 -12.85 -6.14
CA GLY A 4 11.79 -12.50 -4.75
C GLY A 4 12.81 -13.48 -4.20
N ASP A 5 13.88 -12.96 -3.63
CA ASP A 5 14.82 -13.71 -2.83
C ASP A 5 14.05 -14.31 -1.64
N GLU A 6 13.74 -15.61 -1.72
CA GLU A 6 13.40 -16.41 -0.55
C GLU A 6 14.70 -16.61 0.23
N GLU A 7 14.90 -15.80 1.27
CA GLU A 7 15.85 -16.13 2.33
C GLU A 7 15.39 -17.46 2.94
N GLY A 8 16.06 -18.54 2.54
CA GLY A 8 15.89 -19.88 3.06
C GLY A 8 16.08 -19.87 4.56
N MET A 9 14.96 -19.96 5.28
CA MET A 9 14.91 -20.34 6.67
C MET A 9 15.39 -21.79 6.73
N ILE A 10 16.65 -22.01 7.10
CA ILE A 10 17.19 -23.35 7.37
C ILE A 10 16.42 -23.86 8.58
N ILE A 11 15.50 -24.78 8.33
CA ILE A 11 14.76 -25.54 9.33
C ILE A 11 15.77 -26.50 9.96
N ASP A 12 15.99 -26.34 11.26
CA ASP A 12 16.89 -27.20 12.04
C ASP A 12 16.42 -28.67 11.99
N ASP A 13 17.38 -29.60 11.96
CA ASP A 13 17.22 -31.05 11.70
C ASP A 13 16.61 -31.83 12.89
N ASP A 14 15.90 -31.13 13.80
CA ASP A 14 15.11 -31.71 14.89
C ASP A 14 13.70 -32.15 14.43
N THR A 15 13.42 -32.08 13.12
CA THR A 15 12.16 -32.52 12.50
C THR A 15 12.00 -34.06 12.46
N LYS A 16 13.04 -34.84 12.76
CA LYS A 16 12.96 -36.31 12.79
C LYS A 16 12.08 -36.90 13.92
N LYS A 17 11.60 -36.10 14.87
CA LYS A 17 10.59 -36.55 15.85
C LYS A 17 9.14 -36.36 15.40
N TYR A 18 8.90 -35.68 14.28
CA TYR A 18 7.55 -35.49 13.75
C TYR A 18 7.21 -36.44 12.58
N GLU A 19 8.11 -37.36 12.21
CA GLU A 19 7.86 -38.37 11.17
C GLU A 19 6.91 -39.49 11.63
N ASP A 20 6.72 -39.67 12.95
CA ASP A 20 5.82 -40.69 13.52
C ASP A 20 4.40 -40.17 13.85
N VAL A 21 4.07 -38.94 13.45
CA VAL A 21 2.66 -38.53 13.43
C VAL A 21 2.06 -39.03 12.12
N ASP A 22 1.39 -40.18 12.16
CA ASP A 22 0.60 -40.70 11.04
C ASP A 22 -0.57 -39.72 10.77
N LEU A 23 -0.28 -38.66 10.03
CA LEU A 23 -1.27 -37.68 9.63
C LEU A 23 -2.26 -38.40 8.71
N PRO A 24 -3.58 -38.30 8.97
CA PRO A 24 -4.56 -38.94 8.12
C PRO A 24 -4.34 -38.50 6.66
N GLN A 25 -4.37 -39.48 5.74
CA GLN A 25 -4.12 -39.24 4.32
C GLN A 25 -4.93 -38.04 3.84
N LYS A 26 -4.24 -37.06 3.23
CA LYS A 26 -4.88 -35.88 2.68
C LYS A 26 -5.91 -36.32 1.64
N ILE A 27 -7.18 -36.22 2.00
CA ILE A 27 -8.28 -36.58 1.13
C ILE A 27 -8.25 -35.64 -0.08
N ALA A 28 -7.90 -36.18 -1.26
CA ALA A 28 -7.96 -35.42 -2.50
C ALA A 28 -9.41 -35.00 -2.79
N PRO A 29 -9.67 -33.78 -3.31
CA PRO A 29 -11.02 -33.30 -3.60
C PRO A 29 -11.80 -34.14 -4.64
N THR A 30 -11.20 -35.20 -5.17
CA THR A 30 -11.80 -36.20 -6.06
C THR A 30 -12.42 -37.40 -5.34
N SER A 31 -12.22 -37.57 -4.02
CA SER A 31 -12.85 -38.68 -3.31
C SER A 31 -14.33 -38.40 -3.09
N SER A 32 -15.16 -39.38 -3.39
CA SER A 32 -16.62 -39.45 -3.26
C SER A 32 -17.15 -39.34 -1.82
N VAL A 33 -16.38 -38.78 -0.88
CA VAL A 33 -16.85 -38.49 0.47
C VAL A 33 -17.75 -37.26 0.42
N GLN A 34 -19.04 -37.48 0.17
CA GLN A 34 -20.07 -36.47 0.38
C GLN A 34 -20.14 -36.17 1.89
N THR A 35 -19.36 -35.19 2.35
CA THR A 35 -19.52 -34.67 3.70
C THR A 35 -20.85 -33.93 3.76
N LYS A 36 -21.82 -34.48 4.51
CA LYS A 36 -23.09 -33.81 4.73
C LYS A 36 -22.83 -32.52 5.53
N PRO A 37 -23.23 -31.33 5.04
CA PRO A 37 -23.06 -30.11 5.79
C PRO A 37 -23.92 -30.16 7.07
N ALA A 38 -23.42 -29.54 8.14
CA ALA A 38 -24.15 -29.38 9.39
C ALA A 38 -25.38 -28.48 9.18
N SER A 39 -25.23 -27.46 8.34
CA SER A 39 -26.30 -26.55 7.96
C SER A 39 -25.96 -25.84 6.65
N GLU A 40 -27.00 -25.43 5.93
CA GLU A 40 -26.90 -24.55 4.78
C GLU A 40 -27.61 -23.24 5.08
N PHE A 41 -27.05 -22.13 4.60
CA PHE A 41 -27.67 -20.82 4.75
C PHE A 41 -27.26 -19.90 3.60
N GLU A 42 -28.09 -18.91 3.33
CA GLU A 42 -27.84 -17.95 2.26
C GLU A 42 -26.86 -16.87 2.72
N VAL A 43 -25.91 -16.53 1.87
CA VAL A 43 -24.94 -15.46 2.09
C VAL A 43 -24.98 -14.45 0.95
N GLU A 44 -24.74 -13.19 1.26
CA GLU A 44 -24.46 -12.15 0.27
C GLU A 44 -22.94 -12.06 0.06
N LEU A 45 -22.52 -12.06 -1.20
CA LEU A 45 -21.13 -11.87 -1.61
C LEU A 45 -20.86 -10.38 -1.82
N ASN A 46 -19.60 -9.97 -1.76
CA ASN A 46 -19.19 -8.61 -2.13
C ASN A 46 -19.04 -8.42 -3.66
N GLY A 47 -19.88 -9.10 -4.43
CA GLY A 47 -19.85 -9.13 -5.89
C GLY A 47 -21.22 -8.79 -6.48
N PHE A 48 -21.23 -7.99 -7.53
CA PHE A 48 -22.43 -7.53 -8.22
C PHE A 48 -22.41 -8.09 -9.65
N MET A 49 -23.50 -8.75 -10.04
CA MET A 49 -23.63 -9.28 -11.39
C MET A 49 -23.61 -8.14 -12.41
N MET A 50 -22.86 -8.32 -13.50
CA MET A 50 -22.81 -7.42 -14.63
C MET A 50 -23.51 -8.08 -15.83
N ASN A 51 -24.58 -7.45 -16.30
CA ASN A 51 -25.15 -7.79 -17.60
C ASN A 51 -24.33 -7.10 -18.70
N ILE A 52 -23.75 -7.92 -19.57
CA ILE A 52 -22.87 -7.48 -20.66
C ILE A 52 -23.42 -7.85 -22.04
N ASN A 53 -24.68 -8.31 -22.12
CA ASN A 53 -25.26 -8.85 -23.36
C ASN A 53 -25.45 -7.78 -24.44
N ALA A 54 -25.50 -6.51 -24.04
CA ALA A 54 -25.60 -5.37 -24.94
C ALA A 54 -24.23 -4.73 -25.24
N LEU A 55 -23.11 -5.37 -24.87
CA LEU A 55 -21.80 -4.96 -25.35
C LEU A 55 -21.74 -5.03 -26.88
N PRO A 56 -21.01 -4.11 -27.54
CA PRO A 56 -20.72 -4.24 -28.96
C PRO A 56 -20.00 -5.56 -29.25
N LYS A 57 -20.38 -6.22 -30.35
CA LYS A 57 -19.72 -7.46 -30.78
C LYS A 57 -18.29 -7.21 -31.23
N ASP A 58 -18.06 -6.13 -31.97
CA ASP A 58 -16.74 -5.76 -32.47
C ASP A 58 -16.24 -4.53 -31.72
N ILE A 59 -15.17 -4.70 -30.96
CA ILE A 59 -14.53 -3.64 -30.19
C ILE A 59 -13.09 -3.51 -30.67
N TYR A 60 -12.72 -2.35 -31.18
CA TYR A 60 -11.42 -2.15 -31.79
C TYR A 60 -10.43 -1.72 -30.71
N HIS A 61 -9.34 -2.47 -30.59
CA HIS A 61 -8.27 -2.19 -29.65
C HIS A 61 -7.13 -1.47 -30.37
N TYR A 62 -6.69 -0.37 -29.77
CA TYR A 62 -5.56 0.42 -30.22
C TYR A 62 -4.53 0.53 -29.10
N ARG A 63 -3.26 0.42 -29.50
CA ARG A 63 -2.15 0.88 -28.69
C ARG A 63 -1.94 2.37 -28.90
N VAL A 64 -1.91 3.13 -27.79
CA VAL A 64 -1.67 4.58 -27.81
C VAL A 64 -0.27 4.88 -27.29
N SER A 65 0.50 5.67 -28.03
CA SER A 65 1.81 6.16 -27.60
C SER A 65 1.81 7.68 -27.59
N LEU A 66 2.32 8.30 -26.52
CA LEU A 66 2.44 9.75 -26.39
C LEU A 66 3.90 10.14 -26.27
N THR A 67 4.44 10.81 -27.28
CA THR A 67 5.85 11.17 -27.35
C THR A 67 6.02 12.68 -27.37
N LYS A 68 6.69 13.22 -26.35
CA LYS A 68 7.13 14.62 -26.33
C LYS A 68 8.37 14.78 -27.20
N ILE A 69 8.36 15.79 -28.07
CA ILE A 69 9.48 16.15 -28.93
C ILE A 69 10.05 17.52 -28.50
N THR A 70 11.37 17.59 -28.40
CA THR A 70 12.17 18.79 -28.14
C THR A 70 13.31 18.84 -29.16
N ASP A 71 14.00 19.97 -29.31
CA ASP A 71 15.17 20.08 -30.20
C ASP A 71 16.26 19.04 -29.92
N LYS A 72 16.40 18.60 -28.67
CA LYS A 72 17.53 17.76 -28.24
C LYS A 72 17.18 16.28 -28.13
N LYS A 73 15.91 15.94 -27.92
CA LYS A 73 15.49 14.58 -27.59
C LYS A 73 13.98 14.39 -27.68
N THR A 74 13.59 13.12 -27.77
CA THR A 74 12.22 12.64 -27.59
C THR A 74 12.04 11.99 -26.23
N ARG A 75 10.80 11.95 -25.71
CA ARG A 75 10.47 11.33 -24.43
C ARG A 75 9.07 10.73 -24.45
N ASP A 76 8.97 9.44 -24.14
CA ASP A 76 7.71 8.76 -23.85
C ASP A 76 7.06 9.35 -22.58
N LEU A 77 5.85 9.88 -22.74
CA LEU A 77 5.08 10.54 -21.70
C LEU A 77 4.30 9.56 -20.82
N THR A 78 4.22 8.27 -21.17
CA THR A 78 3.58 7.22 -20.36
C THR A 78 4.55 6.64 -19.32
N ARG A 79 5.86 6.83 -19.53
CA ARG A 79 6.95 6.33 -18.68
C ARG A 79 7.56 7.41 -17.79
N GLY A 80 8.08 7.01 -16.63
CA GLY A 80 8.81 7.91 -15.75
C GLY A 80 8.89 7.42 -14.31
N GLN A 81 9.07 8.39 -13.41
CA GLN A 81 9.08 8.18 -11.96
C GLN A 81 7.88 7.36 -11.48
N LYS A 82 8.14 6.47 -10.52
CA LYS A 82 7.16 5.52 -9.95
C LYS A 82 6.51 6.03 -8.66
N GLN A 83 6.96 7.16 -8.13
CA GLN A 83 6.35 7.82 -6.97
C GLN A 83 4.88 8.15 -7.25
N ASP A 84 4.02 7.95 -6.26
CA ASP A 84 2.56 8.09 -6.37
C ASP A 84 2.15 9.39 -7.10
N PHE A 85 2.62 10.55 -6.61
CA PHE A 85 2.28 11.83 -7.23
C PHE A 85 2.69 11.93 -8.70
N ALA A 86 3.90 11.46 -9.04
CA ALA A 86 4.41 11.50 -10.41
C ALA A 86 3.59 10.63 -11.36
N VAL A 87 3.16 9.45 -10.89
CA VAL A 87 2.26 8.55 -11.65
C VAL A 87 0.91 9.22 -11.88
N GLN A 88 0.29 9.80 -10.83
CA GLN A 88 -1.01 10.46 -10.96
C GLN A 88 -0.96 11.68 -11.87
N LEU A 89 0.08 12.52 -11.75
CA LEU A 89 0.29 13.66 -12.63
C LEU A 89 0.44 13.22 -14.10
N ARG A 90 1.23 12.16 -14.33
CA ARG A 90 1.44 11.62 -15.68
C ARG A 90 0.15 11.10 -16.31
N ARG A 91 -0.69 10.38 -15.56
CA ARG A 91 -2.00 9.91 -16.05
C ARG A 91 -2.91 11.06 -16.47
N ARG A 92 -2.94 12.14 -15.69
CA ARG A 92 -3.72 13.36 -16.02
C ARG A 92 -3.19 14.07 -17.26
N VAL A 93 -1.86 14.15 -17.39
CA VAL A 93 -1.20 14.69 -18.60
C VAL A 93 -1.58 13.87 -19.83
N CYS A 94 -1.49 12.53 -19.74
CA CYS A 94 -1.84 11.63 -20.83
C CYS A 94 -3.32 11.76 -21.23
N MET A 95 -4.23 11.82 -20.26
CA MET A 95 -5.66 12.00 -20.52
C MET A 95 -5.96 13.37 -21.18
N SER A 96 -5.32 14.43 -20.69
CA SER A 96 -5.45 15.78 -21.26
C SER A 96 -5.00 15.82 -22.72
N LEU A 97 -3.84 15.24 -23.02
CA LEU A 97 -3.31 15.14 -24.39
C LEU A 97 -4.18 14.28 -25.30
N PHE A 98 -4.66 13.13 -24.81
CA PHE A 98 -5.62 12.30 -25.54
C PHE A 98 -6.88 13.09 -25.90
N ASN A 99 -7.46 13.81 -24.94
CA ASN A 99 -8.64 14.64 -25.18
C ASN A 99 -8.35 15.78 -26.18
N THR A 100 -7.15 16.34 -26.19
CA THR A 100 -6.73 17.34 -27.19
C THR A 100 -6.61 16.70 -28.59
N ALA A 101 -6.02 15.51 -28.71
CA ALA A 101 -5.96 14.78 -29.99
C ALA A 101 -7.36 14.51 -30.56
N VAL A 102 -8.28 14.01 -29.72
CA VAL A 102 -9.67 13.73 -30.09
C VAL A 102 -10.39 14.99 -30.59
N LYS A 103 -10.18 16.13 -29.91
CA LYS A 103 -10.78 17.42 -30.34
C LYS A 103 -10.18 17.96 -31.63
N LYS A 104 -8.90 17.70 -31.88
CA LYS A 104 -8.18 18.21 -33.05
C LYS A 104 -8.56 17.48 -34.35
N ARG A 105 -8.95 16.21 -34.26
CA ARG A 105 -9.34 15.36 -35.40
C ARG A 105 -10.78 14.86 -35.30
N PRO A 106 -11.79 15.74 -35.36
CA PRO A 106 -13.20 15.34 -35.30
C PRO A 106 -13.65 14.51 -36.52
N ASP A 107 -12.87 14.53 -37.60
CA ASP A 107 -13.00 13.70 -38.79
C ASP A 107 -12.72 12.21 -38.51
N ILE A 108 -11.60 11.91 -37.81
CA ILE A 108 -11.27 10.55 -37.34
C ILE A 108 -12.18 10.15 -36.18
N PHE A 109 -12.27 11.03 -35.18
CA PHE A 109 -13.10 10.84 -34.01
C PHE A 109 -14.45 11.50 -34.26
N GLN A 110 -15.20 10.99 -35.24
CA GLN A 110 -16.59 11.39 -35.57
C GLN A 110 -17.37 11.70 -34.30
N LYS A 111 -18.42 12.55 -34.36
CA LYS A 111 -19.31 12.99 -33.24
C LYS A 111 -19.98 11.82 -32.48
N SER A 112 -19.13 11.02 -31.87
CA SER A 112 -19.38 9.93 -30.98
C SER A 112 -19.43 10.56 -29.61
N SER A 113 -20.30 10.02 -28.79
CA SER A 113 -20.30 10.30 -27.37
C SER A 113 -18.87 10.23 -26.82
N LYS A 114 -18.43 11.23 -26.04
CA LYS A 114 -17.11 11.22 -25.40
C LYS A 114 -16.88 9.99 -24.50
N TYR A 115 -17.96 9.29 -24.15
CA TYR A 115 -17.99 8.06 -23.36
C TYR A 115 -17.63 6.81 -24.19
N ALA A 116 -17.60 6.92 -25.53
CA ALA A 116 -17.29 5.82 -26.45
C ALA A 116 -15.79 5.48 -26.52
N PHE A 117 -14.94 6.30 -25.89
CA PHE A 117 -13.48 6.13 -25.88
C PHE A 117 -13.01 5.70 -24.48
N ILE A 118 -12.51 4.47 -24.36
CA ILE A 118 -12.02 3.93 -23.10
C ILE A 118 -10.51 3.85 -23.14
N TYR A 119 -9.88 4.93 -22.65
CA TYR A 119 -8.43 5.08 -22.57
C TYR A 119 -7.95 4.90 -21.13
N ASP A 120 -6.94 4.06 -20.92
CA ASP A 120 -6.41 3.72 -19.60
C ASP A 120 -5.41 4.75 -19.01
N CYS A 121 -5.13 5.83 -19.73
CA CYS A 121 -4.04 6.80 -19.45
C CYS A 121 -2.63 6.19 -19.54
N GLY A 122 -2.49 5.01 -20.12
CA GLY A 122 -1.26 4.31 -20.39
C GLY A 122 -1.10 4.14 -21.89
N ASN A 123 -1.32 2.93 -22.37
CA ASN A 123 -1.10 2.57 -23.76
C ASN A 123 -2.29 1.88 -24.42
N THR A 124 -3.44 1.77 -23.75
CA THR A 124 -4.55 0.94 -24.20
C THR A 124 -5.79 1.79 -24.41
N LEU A 125 -6.37 1.70 -25.61
CA LEU A 125 -7.60 2.34 -26.00
C LEU A 125 -8.57 1.32 -26.61
N TYR A 126 -9.78 1.26 -26.08
CA TYR A 126 -10.90 0.54 -26.71
C TYR A 126 -11.92 1.53 -27.29
N VAL A 127 -12.38 1.25 -28.50
CA VAL A 127 -13.38 2.03 -29.23
C VAL A 127 -14.39 1.13 -29.95
N LYS A 128 -15.58 1.65 -30.24
CA LYS A 128 -16.68 0.88 -30.86
C LYS A 128 -16.63 0.82 -32.38
N HIS A 129 -15.81 1.66 -33.00
CA HIS A 129 -15.68 1.76 -34.45
C HIS A 129 -14.20 1.88 -34.80
N GLN A 130 -13.82 1.33 -35.94
CA GLN A 130 -12.46 1.47 -36.44
C GLN A 130 -12.16 2.95 -36.68
N LEU A 131 -11.03 3.41 -36.16
CA LEU A 131 -10.47 4.72 -36.44
C LEU A 131 -9.52 4.59 -37.61
N THR A 132 -9.70 5.43 -38.62
CA THR A 132 -8.81 5.54 -39.78
C THR A 132 -8.51 7.00 -40.05
N ASP A 133 -7.33 7.29 -40.57
CA ASP A 133 -7.01 8.62 -41.08
C ASP A 133 -7.67 8.91 -42.44
N ASP A 134 -7.33 10.05 -43.03
CA ASP A 134 -7.88 10.51 -44.32
C ASP A 134 -7.51 9.58 -45.49
N GLN A 135 -6.49 8.73 -45.33
CA GLN A 135 -6.04 7.75 -46.31
C GLN A 135 -6.65 6.36 -46.07
N GLY A 136 -7.41 6.20 -44.98
CA GLY A 136 -7.97 4.91 -44.58
C GLY A 136 -7.01 4.03 -43.78
N ASP A 137 -5.85 4.54 -43.34
CA ASP A 137 -4.93 3.77 -42.50
C ASP A 137 -5.43 3.76 -41.04
N ALA A 138 -5.50 2.57 -40.44
CA ALA A 138 -5.83 2.41 -39.04
C ALA A 138 -4.63 2.72 -38.11
N ASN A 139 -3.42 2.82 -38.65
CA ASN A 139 -2.24 3.28 -37.93
C ASN A 139 -1.95 4.74 -38.30
N PHE A 140 -2.12 5.65 -37.36
CA PHE A 140 -1.97 7.08 -37.67
C PHE A 140 -1.43 7.87 -36.48
N LYS A 141 -0.97 9.09 -36.78
CA LYS A 141 -0.35 9.99 -35.82
C LYS A 141 -1.05 11.33 -35.82
N ILE A 142 -1.19 11.91 -34.63
CA ILE A 142 -1.74 13.25 -34.45
C ILE A 142 -0.69 14.10 -33.74
N GLU A 143 -0.31 15.20 -34.37
CA GLU A 143 0.59 16.18 -33.78
C GLU A 143 -0.19 17.22 -32.98
N ILE A 144 0.19 17.39 -31.72
CA ILE A 144 -0.34 18.41 -30.82
C ILE A 144 0.76 19.45 -30.58
N MET A 145 0.47 20.71 -30.93
CA MET A 145 1.36 21.82 -30.64
C MET A 145 1.05 22.42 -29.25
N PRO A 146 2.01 23.07 -28.58
CA PRO A 146 1.80 23.66 -27.25
C PRO A 146 0.61 24.63 -27.15
N GLU A 147 0.26 25.31 -28.25
CA GLU A 147 -0.89 26.19 -28.40
C GLU A 147 -2.24 25.46 -28.37
N ASP A 148 -2.29 24.20 -28.85
CA ASP A 148 -3.51 23.37 -28.84
C ASP A 148 -3.90 22.91 -27.43
N ILE A 149 -2.96 22.95 -26.49
CA ILE A 149 -3.14 22.48 -25.12
C ILE A 149 -3.82 23.59 -24.32
N THR A 150 -4.94 23.32 -23.66
CA THR A 150 -5.62 24.31 -22.80
C THR A 150 -5.24 24.18 -21.32
N SER A 151 -4.88 22.96 -20.89
CA SER A 151 -4.53 22.67 -19.50
C SER A 151 -3.19 23.29 -19.10
N LYS A 152 -3.23 24.23 -18.15
CA LYS A 152 -2.03 24.84 -17.54
C LYS A 152 -1.10 23.78 -16.91
N ASN A 153 -1.67 22.78 -16.24
CA ASN A 153 -0.92 21.68 -15.63
C ASN A 153 -0.18 20.86 -16.69
N THR A 154 -0.83 20.57 -17.82
CA THR A 154 -0.20 19.85 -18.95
C THR A 154 0.92 20.68 -19.56
N LYS A 155 0.71 21.99 -19.83
CA LYS A 155 1.77 22.88 -20.32
C LYS A 155 2.96 22.95 -19.36
N GLY A 156 2.69 23.10 -18.06
CA GLY A 156 3.73 23.11 -17.02
C GLY A 156 4.55 21.82 -16.97
N TYR A 157 3.90 20.66 -17.10
CA TYR A 157 4.58 19.36 -17.15
C TYR A 157 5.44 19.19 -18.40
N LEU A 158 4.95 19.64 -19.56
CA LEU A 158 5.70 19.60 -20.81
C LEU A 158 6.87 20.60 -20.79
N GLY A 159 6.70 21.77 -20.19
CA GLY A 159 7.71 22.82 -20.13
C GLY A 159 7.93 23.53 -21.48
N THR A 160 8.61 24.68 -21.43
CA THR A 160 8.78 25.59 -22.58
C THR A 160 9.59 25.03 -23.73
N ALA A 161 10.46 24.06 -23.47
CA ALA A 161 11.26 23.39 -24.52
C ALA A 161 10.46 22.34 -25.34
N CYS A 162 9.16 22.18 -25.08
CA CYS A 162 8.30 21.28 -25.86
C CYS A 162 7.98 21.90 -27.21
N LEU A 163 8.43 21.27 -28.30
CA LEU A 163 8.07 21.71 -29.66
C LEU A 163 6.71 21.18 -30.06
N LYS A 164 6.50 19.87 -29.88
CA LYS A 164 5.23 19.19 -30.16
C LYS A 164 5.10 17.90 -29.35
N VAL A 165 3.90 17.38 -29.28
CA VAL A 165 3.61 16.03 -28.80
C VAL A 165 3.01 15.22 -29.95
N GLU A 166 3.60 14.07 -30.24
CA GLU A 166 3.06 13.10 -31.18
C GLU A 166 2.22 12.08 -30.41
N VAL A 167 0.94 11.95 -30.79
CA VAL A 167 0.04 10.91 -30.30
C VAL A 167 -0.16 9.89 -31.42
N GLU A 168 0.38 8.71 -31.24
CA GLU A 168 0.31 7.62 -32.21
C GLU A 168 -0.75 6.61 -31.78
N PHE A 169 -1.61 6.23 -32.73
CA PHE A 169 -2.63 5.20 -32.60
C PHE A 169 -2.24 4.04 -33.50
N GLN A 170 -1.96 2.89 -32.90
CA GLN A 170 -1.62 1.66 -33.61
C GLN A 170 -2.76 0.66 -33.42
N PHE A 171 -3.44 0.29 -34.51
CA PHE A 171 -4.46 -0.75 -34.46
C PHE A 171 -3.83 -2.09 -34.10
N THR A 172 -4.43 -2.83 -33.15
CA THR A 172 -3.95 -4.15 -32.75
C THR A 172 -4.84 -5.23 -33.32
N HIS A 173 -6.10 -5.27 -32.91
CA HIS A 173 -7.07 -6.30 -33.28
C HIS A 173 -8.50 -5.88 -32.90
N ILE A 174 -9.46 -6.69 -33.35
CA ILE A 174 -10.86 -6.60 -32.93
C ILE A 174 -11.07 -7.59 -31.78
N LEU A 175 -11.53 -7.10 -30.64
CA LEU A 175 -11.99 -7.89 -29.51
C LEU A 175 -13.47 -8.24 -29.71
N ASN A 176 -13.80 -9.53 -29.64
CA ASN A 176 -15.17 -10.03 -29.54
C ASN A 176 -15.45 -10.49 -28.11
N PRO A 177 -16.03 -9.66 -27.23
CA PRO A 177 -16.12 -9.96 -25.80
C PRO A 177 -16.79 -11.30 -25.51
N SER A 178 -16.12 -12.13 -24.71
CA SER A 178 -16.65 -13.41 -24.26
C SER A 178 -16.11 -13.77 -22.88
N LEU A 179 -16.94 -14.44 -22.09
CA LEU A 179 -16.56 -15.04 -20.80
C LEU A 179 -16.40 -16.56 -20.88
N VAL A 180 -16.57 -17.13 -22.08
CA VAL A 180 -16.45 -18.55 -22.38
C VAL A 180 -15.43 -18.74 -23.50
N GLY A 181 -14.66 -19.81 -23.44
CA GLY A 181 -13.67 -20.17 -24.47
C GLY A 181 -12.25 -19.89 -24.00
N GLU A 182 -11.44 -19.30 -24.90
CA GLU A 182 -10.01 -19.12 -24.68
C GLU A 182 -9.70 -18.17 -23.51
N VAL A 183 -8.70 -18.56 -22.71
CA VAL A 183 -8.31 -17.83 -21.49
C VAL A 183 -7.87 -16.39 -21.80
N GLU A 184 -7.21 -16.16 -22.93
CA GLU A 184 -6.76 -14.83 -23.34
C GLU A 184 -7.93 -13.90 -23.65
N LEU A 185 -8.94 -14.40 -24.37
CA LEU A 185 -10.15 -13.65 -24.68
C LEU A 185 -10.95 -13.29 -23.43
N ILE A 186 -11.08 -14.23 -22.48
CA ILE A 186 -11.74 -13.98 -21.19
C ILE A 186 -10.99 -12.88 -20.43
N ARG A 187 -9.64 -12.97 -20.36
CA ARG A 187 -8.82 -11.96 -19.67
C ARG A 187 -8.92 -10.58 -20.31
N GLU A 188 -8.94 -10.51 -21.64
CA GLU A 188 -9.08 -9.23 -22.33
C GLU A 188 -10.49 -8.64 -22.14
N THR A 189 -11.53 -9.47 -22.17
CA THR A 189 -12.90 -9.06 -21.83
C THR A 189 -12.97 -8.52 -20.40
N GLN A 190 -12.36 -9.19 -19.43
CA GLN A 190 -12.28 -8.70 -18.06
C GLN A 190 -11.54 -7.36 -17.97
N ARG A 191 -10.43 -7.20 -18.72
CA ARG A 191 -9.68 -5.95 -18.78
C ARG A 191 -10.52 -4.80 -19.34
N LEU A 192 -11.28 -5.04 -20.42
CA LEU A 192 -12.22 -4.05 -20.96
C LEU A 192 -13.23 -3.62 -19.87
N LEU A 193 -13.86 -4.59 -19.19
CA LEU A 193 -14.82 -4.30 -18.12
C LEU A 193 -14.17 -3.51 -16.97
N GLU A 194 -12.94 -3.83 -16.60
CA GLU A 194 -12.18 -3.07 -15.59
C GLU A 194 -11.91 -1.63 -16.02
N LEU A 195 -11.63 -1.39 -17.30
CA LEU A 195 -11.41 -0.04 -17.81
C LEU A 195 -12.70 0.75 -17.92
N VAL A 196 -13.78 0.16 -18.45
CA VAL A 196 -15.10 0.83 -18.55
C VAL A 196 -15.60 1.22 -17.16
N THR A 197 -15.53 0.32 -16.18
CA THR A 197 -15.91 0.60 -14.79
C THR A 197 -14.95 1.57 -14.08
N SER A 198 -13.79 1.91 -14.66
CA SER A 198 -12.91 2.96 -14.13
C SER A 198 -13.06 4.30 -14.84
N ALA A 199 -13.72 4.34 -16.00
CA ALA A 199 -13.63 5.46 -16.92
C ALA A 199 -14.18 6.76 -16.31
N GLY A 200 -15.28 6.68 -15.55
CA GLY A 200 -15.82 7.79 -14.78
C GLY A 200 -14.80 8.39 -13.81
N MET A 201 -14.23 7.53 -12.96
CA MET A 201 -13.23 7.93 -11.96
C MET A 201 -11.98 8.57 -12.57
N VAL A 202 -11.50 8.00 -13.67
CA VAL A 202 -10.32 8.51 -14.39
C VAL A 202 -10.60 9.88 -15.01
N LYS A 203 -11.76 10.03 -15.67
CA LYS A 203 -12.07 11.23 -16.46
C LYS A 203 -12.56 12.39 -15.63
N ASN A 204 -13.27 12.13 -14.52
CA ASN A 204 -13.72 13.16 -13.60
C ASN A 204 -12.61 13.64 -12.64
N GLU A 205 -11.51 12.87 -12.52
CA GLU A 205 -10.42 13.10 -11.56
C GLU A 205 -10.87 13.18 -10.09
N ASP A 206 -12.01 12.58 -9.77
CA ASP A 206 -12.60 12.50 -8.42
C ASP A 206 -11.93 11.45 -7.54
N HIS A 207 -11.19 10.50 -8.14
CA HIS A 207 -10.43 9.47 -7.44
C HIS A 207 -8.94 9.49 -7.79
N ILE A 208 -8.15 8.97 -6.84
CA ILE A 208 -6.72 8.67 -6.99
C ILE A 208 -6.58 7.17 -7.19
N ILE A 209 -6.04 6.74 -8.33
CA ILE A 209 -6.11 5.35 -8.79
C ILE A 209 -4.77 4.64 -8.66
N PHE A 210 -4.75 3.50 -7.98
CA PHE A 210 -3.59 2.63 -7.78
C PHE A 210 -3.94 1.21 -8.25
N GLY A 211 -3.74 0.93 -9.53
CA GLY A 211 -4.16 -0.32 -10.14
C GLY A 211 -5.68 -0.45 -10.08
N ASN A 212 -6.16 -1.51 -9.42
CA ASN A 212 -7.56 -1.80 -9.20
C ASN A 212 -8.16 -1.09 -7.97
N LYS A 213 -7.38 -0.28 -7.26
CA LYS A 213 -7.81 0.50 -6.09
C LYS A 213 -8.05 1.95 -6.47
N ALA A 214 -9.12 2.53 -5.96
CA ALA A 214 -9.48 3.93 -6.15
C ALA A 214 -9.81 4.56 -4.79
N TYR A 215 -9.23 5.73 -4.49
CA TYR A 215 -9.48 6.48 -3.26
C TYR A 215 -10.06 7.84 -3.59
N GLU A 216 -11.06 8.29 -2.84
CA GLU A 216 -11.67 9.60 -3.04
C GLU A 216 -10.59 10.69 -2.94
N ARG A 217 -10.52 11.57 -3.95
CA ARG A 217 -9.53 12.65 -3.99
C ARG A 217 -9.85 13.76 -3.00
N SER A 218 -11.14 14.02 -2.82
CA SER A 218 -11.73 15.03 -1.95
C SER A 218 -12.88 14.37 -1.20
N SER A 219 -12.70 14.14 0.09
CA SER A 219 -13.79 13.64 0.94
C SER A 219 -13.94 14.53 2.16
N LYS A 220 -15.18 14.86 2.50
CA LYS A 220 -15.51 15.44 3.83
C LYS A 220 -15.39 14.41 4.95
N ARG A 221 -15.21 13.13 4.60
CA ARG A 221 -15.16 11.98 5.51
C ARG A 221 -13.74 11.48 5.78
N ASP A 222 -12.71 12.19 5.31
CA ASP A 222 -11.34 11.84 5.63
C ASP A 222 -11.11 11.94 7.14
N ALA A 223 -10.74 10.82 7.78
CA ALA A 223 -10.45 10.80 9.20
C ALA A 223 -9.02 11.34 9.45
N PRO A 224 -8.81 12.24 10.43
CA PRO A 224 -7.49 12.74 10.74
C PRO A 224 -6.60 11.62 11.29
N LEU A 225 -5.32 11.63 10.88
CA LEU A 225 -4.26 10.88 11.54
C LEU A 225 -3.21 11.86 12.10
N PRO A 226 -2.43 11.45 13.10
CA PRO A 226 -1.32 12.26 13.60
C PRO A 226 -0.34 12.68 12.50
N GLN A 227 0.44 13.72 12.79
CA GLN A 227 1.60 14.12 11.98
C GLN A 227 1.23 14.56 10.56
N GLY A 228 0.12 15.29 10.39
CA GLY A 228 -0.29 15.85 9.10
C GLY A 228 -0.69 14.79 8.06
N LYS A 229 -1.34 13.71 8.52
CA LYS A 229 -1.79 12.60 7.68
C LYS A 229 -3.30 12.41 7.83
N VAL A 230 -3.93 11.68 6.91
CA VAL A 230 -5.37 11.37 6.94
C VAL A 230 -5.62 9.95 6.46
N VAL A 231 -6.70 9.34 6.94
CA VAL A 231 -7.25 8.10 6.38
C VAL A 231 -8.17 8.48 5.22
N LYS A 232 -7.89 7.97 4.03
CA LYS A 232 -8.80 8.06 2.88
C LYS A 232 -9.57 6.78 2.70
N CYS A 233 -10.87 6.93 2.51
CA CYS A 233 -11.74 5.85 2.07
C CYS A 233 -11.63 5.64 0.56
N GLY A 234 -11.87 4.41 0.15
CA GLY A 234 -11.80 4.01 -1.24
C GLY A 234 -12.33 2.59 -1.43
N LEU A 235 -12.12 2.07 -2.62
CA LEU A 235 -12.54 0.74 -3.01
C LEU A 235 -11.45 0.03 -3.80
N GLU A 236 -11.45 -1.29 -3.73
CA GLU A 236 -10.78 -2.19 -4.65
C GLU A 236 -11.84 -2.85 -5.52
N LYS A 237 -11.71 -2.75 -6.85
CA LYS A 237 -12.67 -3.34 -7.79
C LYS A 237 -12.02 -4.36 -8.69
N ASN A 238 -12.66 -5.49 -8.94
CA ASN A 238 -12.17 -6.50 -9.88
C ASN A 238 -13.33 -7.01 -10.73
N CYS A 239 -13.11 -7.17 -12.04
CA CYS A 239 -14.11 -7.80 -12.91
C CYS A 239 -13.73 -9.28 -13.07
N ARG A 240 -14.62 -10.18 -12.65
CA ARG A 240 -14.41 -11.64 -12.64
C ARG A 240 -15.37 -12.32 -13.59
N ALA A 241 -14.89 -13.30 -14.34
CA ALA A 241 -15.75 -14.34 -14.93
C ALA A 241 -16.03 -15.38 -13.83
N VAL A 242 -17.30 -15.67 -13.58
CA VAL A 242 -17.72 -16.67 -12.58
C VAL A 242 -18.67 -17.67 -13.24
N ASP A 243 -18.57 -18.94 -12.87
CA ASP A 243 -19.55 -19.95 -13.25
C ASP A 243 -20.68 -19.95 -12.22
N SER A 244 -21.93 -19.87 -12.68
CA SER A 244 -23.11 -20.10 -11.87
C SER A 244 -24.06 -21.01 -12.63
N ALA A 245 -24.27 -22.22 -12.11
CA ALA A 245 -25.14 -23.23 -12.71
C ALA A 245 -24.81 -23.55 -14.18
N GLY A 246 -23.53 -23.52 -14.56
CA GLY A 246 -23.07 -23.79 -15.93
C GLY A 246 -23.14 -22.58 -16.87
N GLU A 247 -23.57 -21.41 -16.37
CA GLU A 247 -23.52 -20.15 -17.11
C GLU A 247 -22.32 -19.30 -16.64
N ALA A 248 -21.51 -18.84 -17.60
CA ALA A 248 -20.44 -17.89 -17.32
C ALA A 248 -21.01 -16.46 -17.22
N LEU A 249 -20.84 -15.84 -16.06
CA LEU A 249 -21.34 -14.51 -15.75
C LEU A 249 -20.19 -13.55 -15.44
N ALA A 250 -20.36 -12.27 -15.77
CA ALA A 250 -19.45 -11.22 -15.30
C ALA A 250 -19.88 -10.74 -13.92
N MET A 251 -18.91 -10.59 -13.02
CA MET A 251 -19.12 -10.10 -11.66
C MET A 251 -18.16 -8.94 -11.40
N LEU A 252 -18.70 -7.80 -10.95
CA LEU A 252 -17.94 -6.71 -10.38
C LEU A 252 -17.79 -6.94 -8.88
N GLN A 253 -16.60 -7.35 -8.44
CA GLN A 253 -16.29 -7.50 -7.03
C GLN A 253 -15.80 -6.18 -6.44
N ILE A 254 -16.41 -5.73 -5.34
CA ILE A 254 -16.04 -4.50 -4.64
C ILE A 254 -15.58 -4.82 -3.22
N GLY A 255 -14.39 -4.37 -2.85
CA GLY A 255 -13.89 -4.40 -1.48
C GLY A 255 -13.65 -2.99 -0.97
N ALA A 256 -14.28 -2.61 0.14
CA ALA A 256 -14.00 -1.33 0.81
C ALA A 256 -12.53 -1.29 1.26
N LYS A 257 -11.87 -0.14 1.05
CA LYS A 257 -10.47 0.09 1.44
C LYS A 257 -10.34 1.39 2.20
N LYS A 258 -9.42 1.39 3.16
CA LYS A 258 -8.92 2.59 3.82
C LYS A 258 -7.40 2.57 3.78
N SER A 259 -6.78 3.71 3.53
CA SER A 259 -5.32 3.83 3.45
C SER A 259 -4.89 5.20 3.96
N PRO A 260 -3.71 5.31 4.62
CA PRO A 260 -3.18 6.59 5.04
C PRO A 260 -2.59 7.37 3.85
N PHE A 261 -2.85 8.67 3.82
CA PHE A 261 -2.32 9.63 2.86
C PHE A 261 -1.74 10.85 3.57
N PHE A 262 -0.81 11.54 2.93
CA PHE A 262 -0.35 12.84 3.39
C PHE A 262 -1.45 13.89 3.20
N SER A 263 -1.67 14.69 4.24
CA SER A 263 -2.51 15.88 4.18
C SER A 263 -1.76 17.01 3.50
N GLN A 264 -2.50 17.93 2.90
CA GLN A 264 -1.92 19.15 2.37
C GLN A 264 -1.59 20.10 3.54
N THR A 265 -0.30 20.34 3.80
CA THR A 265 0.17 21.18 4.91
C THR A 265 1.57 21.72 4.61
N SER A 266 1.98 22.82 5.25
CA SER A 266 3.34 23.34 5.10
C SER A 266 4.36 22.33 5.64
N VAL A 267 5.57 22.31 5.07
CA VAL A 267 6.64 21.43 5.56
C VAL A 267 6.99 21.76 7.01
N VAL A 268 6.95 23.04 7.40
CA VAL A 268 7.16 23.49 8.79
C VAL A 268 6.11 22.87 9.73
N ASN A 269 4.82 23.04 9.44
CA ASN A 269 3.75 22.51 10.27
C ASN A 269 3.79 20.98 10.33
N PHE A 270 4.18 20.32 9.23
CA PHE A 270 4.38 18.87 9.22
C PHE A 270 5.49 18.45 10.20
N CYS A 271 6.63 19.13 10.18
CA CYS A 271 7.75 18.87 11.08
C CYS A 271 7.37 19.11 12.55
N GLU A 272 6.68 20.21 12.85
CA GLU A 272 6.20 20.53 14.21
C GLU A 272 5.26 19.43 14.73
N ASN A 273 4.25 19.06 13.94
CA ASN A 273 3.32 17.99 14.30
C ASN A 273 4.02 16.62 14.42
N PHE A 274 5.02 16.34 13.59
CA PHE A 274 5.78 15.10 13.65
C PHE A 274 6.61 14.99 14.93
N LEU A 275 7.29 16.08 15.31
CA LEU A 275 8.14 16.15 16.51
C LEU A 275 7.34 16.40 17.80
N GLY A 276 6.03 16.60 17.71
CA GLY A 276 5.17 16.88 18.85
C GLY A 276 5.46 18.23 19.50
N ILE A 277 5.88 19.21 18.69
CA ILE A 277 6.16 20.57 19.14
C ILE A 277 4.83 21.31 19.32
N ASP A 278 4.59 21.78 20.53
CA ASP A 278 3.48 22.65 20.89
C ASP A 278 4.07 23.96 21.40
N GLY A 279 3.69 25.09 20.79
CA GLY A 279 4.17 26.42 21.15
C GLY A 279 3.96 26.80 22.61
N ARG A 280 3.09 26.08 23.33
CA ARG A 280 2.89 26.23 24.79
C ARG A 280 4.05 25.70 25.64
N ARG A 281 4.89 24.82 25.10
CA ARG A 281 6.00 24.17 25.83
C ARG A 281 7.34 24.90 25.68
N GLY A 282 7.37 26.02 24.94
CA GLY A 282 8.56 26.86 24.76
C GLY A 282 9.66 26.29 23.86
N THR A 283 9.59 25.02 23.46
CA THR A 283 10.53 24.43 22.49
C THR A 283 10.15 24.83 21.06
N THR A 284 11.07 25.44 20.31
CA THR A 284 10.84 25.79 18.90
C THR A 284 11.27 24.67 17.96
N LEU A 285 10.85 24.77 16.68
CA LEU A 285 11.33 23.85 15.65
C LEU A 285 12.85 23.99 15.41
N GLU A 286 13.41 25.21 15.51
CA GLU A 286 14.86 25.38 15.43
C GLU A 286 15.59 24.59 16.51
N ASP A 287 15.12 24.67 17.77
CA ASP A 287 15.75 23.96 18.88
C ASP A 287 15.70 22.45 18.68
N ALA A 288 14.55 21.93 18.24
CA ALA A 288 14.38 20.51 18.01
C ALA A 288 15.26 19.98 16.86
N LEU A 289 15.46 20.77 15.80
CA LEU A 289 16.28 20.40 14.63
C LEU A 289 17.78 20.65 14.82
N ARG A 290 18.23 21.14 15.99
CA ARG A 290 19.66 21.05 16.38
C ARG A 290 20.08 19.63 16.75
N ASN A 291 19.13 18.78 17.17
CA ASN A 291 19.40 17.39 17.48
C ASN A 291 19.49 16.54 16.19
N ARG A 292 20.65 15.92 15.98
CA ARG A 292 20.93 15.07 14.81
C ARG A 292 19.94 13.90 14.65
N ARG A 293 19.42 13.35 15.76
CA ARG A 293 18.40 12.29 15.71
C ARG A 293 17.09 12.82 15.11
N SER A 294 16.60 13.95 15.62
CA SER A 294 15.40 14.63 15.10
C SER A 294 15.50 14.95 13.61
N VAL A 295 16.66 15.48 13.17
CA VAL A 295 16.93 15.75 11.75
C VAL A 295 16.84 14.48 10.91
N THR A 296 17.41 13.38 11.40
CA THR A 296 17.40 12.08 10.72
C THR A 296 15.97 11.54 10.59
N ASP A 297 15.15 11.65 11.64
CA ASP A 297 13.78 11.16 11.63
C ASP A 297 12.86 12.02 10.76
N VAL A 298 13.01 13.34 10.80
CA VAL A 298 12.31 14.26 9.88
C VAL A 298 12.70 13.99 8.42
N MET A 299 13.99 13.76 8.16
CA MET A 299 14.47 13.42 6.81
C MET A 299 13.82 12.13 6.31
N LYS A 300 13.73 11.08 7.13
CA LYS A 300 13.03 9.82 6.77
C LYS A 300 11.57 10.07 6.40
N GLN A 301 10.88 10.96 7.12
CA GLN A 301 9.49 11.30 6.80
C GLN A 301 9.38 12.08 5.48
N LEU A 302 10.21 13.11 5.27
CA LEU A 302 10.10 14.01 4.13
C LEU A 302 10.67 13.45 2.81
N LYS A 303 11.61 12.51 2.87
CA LYS A 303 12.29 11.96 1.69
C LYS A 303 11.29 11.41 0.66
N ASP A 304 11.48 11.77 -0.59
CA ASP A 304 10.67 11.37 -1.76
C ASP A 304 9.20 11.81 -1.71
N ILE A 305 8.82 12.73 -0.81
CA ILE A 305 7.51 13.38 -0.83
C ILE A 305 7.50 14.52 -1.86
N ALA A 306 6.45 14.56 -2.68
CA ALA A 306 6.17 15.69 -3.56
C ALA A 306 5.67 16.89 -2.74
N VAL A 307 6.27 18.04 -2.96
CA VAL A 307 5.91 19.32 -2.35
C VAL A 307 5.80 20.38 -3.44
N ARG A 308 4.96 21.40 -3.23
CA ARG A 308 4.85 22.56 -4.11
C ARG A 308 5.45 23.80 -3.48
N THR A 309 6.01 24.67 -4.32
CA THR A 309 6.47 25.99 -3.88
C THR A 309 5.29 26.93 -3.63
N THR A 310 5.40 27.78 -2.61
CA THR A 310 4.37 28.75 -2.22
C THR A 310 4.80 30.21 -2.40
N HIS A 311 6.02 30.45 -2.87
CA HIS A 311 6.60 31.80 -3.02
C HIS A 311 6.52 32.36 -4.46
N THR A 312 5.92 31.61 -5.40
CA THR A 312 5.79 31.98 -6.81
C THR A 312 4.33 31.94 -7.25
N ASP A 313 3.92 32.83 -8.15
CA ASP A 313 2.54 32.88 -8.70
C ASP A 313 2.14 31.58 -9.38
N THR A 314 3.12 30.89 -9.98
CA THR A 314 2.95 29.53 -10.51
C THR A 314 3.67 28.56 -9.58
N PRO A 315 2.93 27.79 -8.76
CA PRO A 315 3.53 26.77 -7.91
C PRO A 315 4.26 25.72 -8.73
N ARG A 316 5.46 25.37 -8.30
CA ARG A 316 6.27 24.32 -8.90
C ARG A 316 6.33 23.13 -7.96
N VAL A 317 6.02 21.94 -8.48
CA VAL A 317 6.15 20.70 -7.72
C VAL A 317 7.57 20.14 -7.83
N LEU A 318 8.12 19.70 -6.70
CA LEU A 318 9.42 19.05 -6.58
C LEU A 318 9.34 17.90 -5.56
N PHE A 319 10.35 17.04 -5.56
CA PHE A 319 10.48 15.96 -4.56
C PHE A 319 11.62 16.28 -3.61
N ILE A 320 11.37 16.18 -2.30
CA ILE A 320 12.41 16.37 -1.29
C ILE A 320 13.35 15.16 -1.32
N HIS A 321 14.61 15.38 -1.66
CA HIS A 321 15.64 14.32 -1.64
C HIS A 321 16.26 14.13 -0.25
N GLY A 322 16.34 15.22 0.52
CA GLY A 322 16.93 15.23 1.85
C GLY A 322 16.93 16.64 2.44
N LEU A 323 17.61 16.78 3.57
CA LEU A 323 17.85 18.06 4.25
C LEU A 323 19.31 18.44 4.14
N ALA A 324 19.59 19.71 3.88
CA ALA A 324 20.93 20.27 3.85
C ALA A 324 21.52 20.39 5.25
N LYS A 325 22.86 20.45 5.31
CA LYS A 325 23.56 20.76 6.56
C LYS A 325 23.55 22.27 6.83
N GLU A 326 23.60 23.08 5.77
CA GLU A 326 23.46 24.53 5.86
C GLU A 326 22.00 24.98 6.04
N ASN A 327 21.84 26.22 6.51
CA ASN A 327 20.55 26.92 6.62
C ASN A 327 20.50 28.09 5.62
N ALA A 328 19.42 28.88 5.64
CA ALA A 328 19.24 29.95 4.66
C ALA A 328 20.27 31.09 4.80
N LEU A 329 20.88 31.26 5.97
CA LEU A 329 21.90 32.29 6.23
C LEU A 329 23.29 31.88 5.75
N THR A 330 23.61 30.58 5.84
CA THR A 330 24.95 30.06 5.53
C THR A 330 25.08 29.46 4.14
N ALA A 331 24.00 28.93 3.57
CA ALA A 331 24.01 28.41 2.21
C ALA A 331 24.10 29.56 1.20
N LYS A 332 25.16 29.57 0.40
CA LYS A 332 25.42 30.60 -0.62
C LYS A 332 25.44 30.01 -2.02
N PHE A 333 25.12 30.84 -3.01
CA PHE A 333 25.22 30.52 -4.42
C PHE A 333 25.40 31.79 -5.26
N ASP A 334 25.91 31.63 -6.47
CA ASP A 334 26.05 32.73 -7.43
C ASP A 334 24.68 33.19 -7.94
N TYR A 335 24.40 34.48 -7.80
CA TYR A 335 23.23 35.14 -8.35
C TYR A 335 23.65 36.47 -8.96
N GLU A 336 23.50 36.61 -10.29
CA GLU A 336 23.88 37.81 -11.04
C GLU A 336 25.38 38.19 -10.87
N GLY A 337 26.26 37.19 -10.70
CA GLY A 337 27.71 37.38 -10.53
C GLY A 337 28.14 37.77 -9.11
N GLU A 338 27.22 37.79 -8.15
CA GLU A 338 27.48 37.99 -6.73
C GLU A 338 27.16 36.71 -5.95
N GLU A 339 28.05 36.31 -5.04
CA GLU A 339 27.79 35.20 -4.13
C GLU A 339 26.90 35.68 -2.97
N ILE A 340 25.62 35.30 -2.99
CA ILE A 340 24.63 35.69 -1.97
C ILE A 340 24.08 34.47 -1.23
N SER A 341 23.60 34.69 -0.01
CA SER A 341 22.90 33.66 0.77
C SER A 341 21.50 33.39 0.23
N VAL A 342 20.94 32.22 0.54
CA VAL A 342 19.53 31.89 0.24
C VAL A 342 18.59 32.92 0.88
N ASN A 343 18.87 33.38 2.10
CA ASN A 343 18.08 34.40 2.78
C ASN A 343 18.08 35.74 2.01
N GLU A 344 19.25 36.22 1.59
CA GLU A 344 19.37 37.45 0.80
C GLU A 344 18.68 37.34 -0.55
N TYR A 345 18.79 36.18 -1.22
CA TYR A 345 18.08 35.92 -2.46
C TYR A 345 16.57 36.08 -2.30
N PHE A 346 15.98 35.48 -1.26
CA PHE A 346 14.54 35.59 -1.02
C PHE A 346 14.09 37.03 -0.72
N MET A 347 14.91 37.80 0.01
CA MET A 347 14.66 39.22 0.22
C MET A 347 14.78 40.04 -1.07
N ARG A 348 15.83 39.84 -1.88
CA ARG A 348 16.08 40.63 -3.10
C ARG A 348 15.08 40.30 -4.21
N ARG A 349 14.91 39.01 -4.53
CA ARG A 349 14.13 38.51 -5.70
C ARG A 349 12.63 38.42 -5.45
N TYR A 350 12.23 38.01 -4.24
CA TYR A 350 10.82 37.77 -3.90
C TYR A 350 10.25 38.79 -2.91
N LYS A 351 11.08 39.72 -2.42
CA LYS A 351 10.68 40.70 -1.38
C LYS A 351 10.08 40.03 -0.15
N ARG A 352 10.59 38.85 0.20
CA ARG A 352 10.07 38.01 1.28
C ARG A 352 11.14 37.80 2.35
N GLN A 353 10.84 38.25 3.57
CA GLN A 353 11.65 37.94 4.74
C GLN A 353 11.29 36.54 5.26
N LEU A 354 12.30 35.68 5.35
CA LEU A 354 12.17 34.33 5.90
C LEU A 354 11.94 34.42 7.42
N GLN A 355 10.90 33.74 7.91
CA GLN A 355 10.59 33.70 9.34
C GLN A 355 11.49 32.69 10.07
N PHE A 356 11.94 31.65 9.36
CA PHE A 356 12.69 30.55 9.95
C PHE A 356 14.04 30.33 9.23
N PRO A 357 14.91 31.35 9.14
CA PRO A 357 16.13 31.27 8.32
C PRO A 357 17.19 30.31 8.88
N GLN A 358 17.06 29.90 10.14
CA GLN A 358 17.97 28.94 10.78
C GLN A 358 17.59 27.47 10.54
N LEU A 359 16.39 27.19 10.02
CA LEU A 359 15.99 25.81 9.72
C LEU A 359 16.83 25.22 8.57
N PRO A 360 17.07 23.90 8.57
CA PRO A 360 17.73 23.23 7.44
C PRO A 360 16.97 23.44 6.13
N LEU A 361 17.70 23.55 5.02
CA LEU A 361 17.08 23.67 3.70
C LEU A 361 16.66 22.30 3.16
N CYS A 362 15.52 22.22 2.47
CA CYS A 362 15.14 21.03 1.71
C CYS A 362 15.92 20.96 0.40
N ILE A 363 16.44 19.78 0.08
CA ILE A 363 17.23 19.52 -1.14
C ILE A 363 16.35 18.96 -2.23
N GLU A 364 16.38 19.58 -3.40
CA GLU A 364 15.91 19.00 -4.65
C GLU A 364 17.11 18.57 -5.51
N ARG A 365 17.15 17.30 -5.93
CA ARG A 365 18.23 16.80 -6.80
C ARG A 365 17.92 17.05 -8.28
N LYS A 366 18.83 17.73 -8.99
CA LYS A 366 18.82 17.88 -10.45
C LYS A 366 20.06 17.23 -11.08
N PRO A 367 20.04 16.95 -12.41
CA PRO A 367 21.21 16.45 -13.10
C PRO A 367 22.45 17.38 -13.01
N ARG A 368 22.22 18.70 -12.88
CA ARG A 368 23.28 19.72 -12.80
C ARG A 368 23.62 20.14 -11.37
N GLY A 369 23.14 19.44 -10.35
CA GLY A 369 23.40 19.77 -8.95
C GLY A 369 22.15 19.78 -8.06
N ALA A 370 22.33 20.16 -6.81
CA ALA A 370 21.24 20.33 -5.84
C ALA A 370 20.67 21.74 -5.91
N ILE A 371 19.36 21.87 -5.71
CA ILE A 371 18.68 23.15 -5.47
C ILE A 371 18.18 23.14 -4.04
N TYR A 372 18.44 24.22 -3.31
CA TYR A 372 18.05 24.37 -1.90
C TYR A 372 16.79 25.22 -1.76
N HIS A 373 15.87 24.76 -0.92
CA HIS A 373 14.58 25.40 -0.69
C HIS A 373 14.33 25.59 0.82
N PRO A 374 14.02 26.79 1.31
CA PRO A 374 13.57 26.97 2.69
C PRO A 374 12.31 26.14 2.98
N MET A 375 12.22 25.50 4.14
CA MET A 375 11.06 24.69 4.52
C MET A 375 9.75 25.50 4.50
N GLU A 376 9.80 26.78 4.88
CA GLU A 376 8.64 27.66 4.99
C GLU A 376 8.00 28.05 3.65
N VAL A 377 8.69 27.80 2.53
CA VAL A 377 8.17 28.07 1.19
C VAL A 377 7.70 26.82 0.45
N LEU A 378 7.53 25.71 1.19
CA LEU A 378 7.12 24.41 0.68
C LEU A 378 5.86 23.90 1.38
N GLU A 379 4.97 23.31 0.58
CA GLU A 379 3.73 22.68 1.05
C GLU A 379 3.61 21.26 0.47
N ILE A 380 3.27 20.29 1.31
CA ILE A 380 3.11 18.89 0.90
C ILE A 380 1.92 18.74 -0.05
N GLU A 381 2.13 18.07 -1.18
CA GLU A 381 1.08 17.76 -2.13
C GLU A 381 0.17 16.63 -1.62
N ARG A 382 -1.14 16.78 -1.82
CA ARG A 382 -2.12 15.75 -1.46
C ARG A 382 -2.08 14.58 -2.45
N GLY A 383 -2.64 13.45 -2.02
CA GLY A 383 -2.84 12.26 -2.87
C GLY A 383 -1.62 11.34 -2.98
N GLN A 384 -0.70 11.45 -2.03
CA GLN A 384 0.45 10.58 -1.85
C GLN A 384 0.17 9.62 -0.69
N ARG A 385 0.29 8.31 -0.90
CA ARG A 385 0.09 7.34 0.19
C ARG A 385 1.26 7.40 1.18
N VAL A 386 0.97 7.14 2.45
CA VAL A 386 1.99 6.98 3.48
C VAL A 386 2.51 5.55 3.44
N THR A 387 3.80 5.38 3.11
CA THR A 387 4.46 4.07 3.12
C THR A 387 4.58 3.53 4.53
N THR A 388 4.70 2.21 4.68
CA THR A 388 4.83 1.54 5.99
C THR A 388 5.97 2.11 6.83
N GLU A 389 7.11 2.43 6.20
CA GLU A 389 8.28 3.05 6.85
C GLU A 389 8.00 4.43 7.46
N LYS A 390 6.95 5.11 7.00
CA LYS A 390 6.52 6.43 7.46
C LYS A 390 5.31 6.39 8.39
N GLN A 391 4.89 5.18 8.79
CA GLN A 391 3.80 4.98 9.75
C GLN A 391 4.40 4.73 11.14
N THR A 392 3.77 5.31 12.16
CA THR A 392 4.11 5.05 13.57
C THR A 392 3.16 4.00 14.14
N SER A 393 3.53 3.36 15.25
CA SER A 393 2.66 2.41 15.95
C SER A 393 1.31 3.03 16.34
N GLN A 394 1.32 4.30 16.75
CA GLN A 394 0.10 5.05 17.07
C GLN A 394 -0.81 5.21 15.85
N MET A 395 -0.23 5.52 14.68
CA MET A 395 -0.99 5.58 13.43
C MET A 395 -1.55 4.22 13.05
N SER A 396 -0.78 3.14 13.19
CA SER A 396 -1.24 1.78 12.89
C SER A 396 -2.41 1.37 13.79
N GLU A 397 -2.38 1.71 15.08
CA GLU A 397 -3.48 1.45 16.00
C GLU A 397 -4.76 2.23 15.60
N MET A 398 -4.62 3.52 15.28
CA MET A 398 -5.74 4.32 14.78
C MET A 398 -6.27 3.80 13.44
N MET A 399 -5.39 3.41 12.52
CA MET A 399 -5.77 2.80 11.25
C MET A 399 -6.56 1.51 11.47
N ILE A 400 -6.17 0.65 12.42
CA ILE A 400 -6.93 -0.56 12.76
C ILE A 400 -8.33 -0.19 13.24
N LYS A 401 -8.46 0.76 14.17
CA LYS A 401 -9.76 1.23 14.67
C LYS A 401 -10.61 1.82 13.55
N GLU A 402 -10.03 2.64 12.69
CA GLU A 402 -10.72 3.24 11.53
C GLU A 402 -11.15 2.18 10.50
N CYS A 403 -10.38 1.12 10.31
CA CYS A 403 -10.68 0.06 9.35
C CYS A 403 -11.73 -0.95 9.86
N GLN A 404 -12.05 -0.95 11.16
CA GLN A 404 -13.07 -1.85 11.70
C GLN A 404 -14.44 -1.47 11.19
N LEU A 405 -15.04 -2.37 10.41
CA LEU A 405 -16.39 -2.19 9.89
C LEU A 405 -17.18 -3.51 10.06
N PRO A 406 -18.23 -3.52 10.88
CA PRO A 406 -19.09 -4.69 11.02
C PRO A 406 -19.75 -5.08 9.68
N PRO A 407 -19.98 -6.38 9.39
CA PRO A 407 -20.56 -6.82 8.12
C PRO A 407 -21.88 -6.12 7.74
N LEU A 408 -22.75 -5.84 8.72
CA LEU A 408 -24.02 -5.15 8.47
C LEU A 408 -23.82 -3.70 7.97
N ALA A 409 -22.83 -3.00 8.51
CA ALA A 409 -22.47 -1.66 8.07
C ALA A 409 -21.71 -1.66 6.73
N MET A 410 -21.03 -2.78 6.41
CA MET A 410 -20.25 -2.93 5.18
C MET A 410 -21.10 -2.80 3.93
N LYS A 411 -22.33 -3.33 3.92
CA LYS A 411 -23.24 -3.23 2.77
C LYS A 411 -23.53 -1.78 2.39
N LYS A 412 -24.03 -1.00 3.36
CA LYS A 412 -24.28 0.44 3.18
C LYS A 412 -23.03 1.20 2.74
N HIS A 413 -21.89 0.87 3.34
CA HIS A 413 -20.62 1.51 2.99
C HIS A 413 -20.18 1.19 1.55
N VAL A 414 -20.35 -0.05 1.08
CA VAL A 414 -20.07 -0.45 -0.30
C VAL A 414 -21.00 0.26 -1.27
N ASP A 415 -22.29 0.39 -0.95
CA ASP A 415 -23.25 1.14 -1.79
C ASP A 415 -22.84 2.62 -1.93
N GLU A 416 -22.43 3.26 -0.82
CA GLU A 416 -21.92 4.63 -0.83
C GLU A 416 -20.65 4.78 -1.68
N LEU A 417 -19.71 3.82 -1.58
CA LEU A 417 -18.48 3.80 -2.38
C LEU A 417 -18.77 3.62 -3.87
N MET A 418 -19.72 2.75 -4.22
CA MET A 418 -20.12 2.53 -5.61
C MET A 418 -20.76 3.79 -6.21
N GLY A 419 -21.64 4.47 -5.47
CA GLY A 419 -22.24 5.74 -5.89
C GLY A 419 -21.17 6.83 -6.10
N GLY A 420 -20.22 6.95 -5.17
CA GLY A 420 -19.10 7.89 -5.32
C GLY A 420 -18.23 7.62 -6.55
N ALA A 421 -18.03 6.34 -6.89
CA ALA A 421 -17.19 5.89 -8.00
C ALA A 421 -17.91 5.83 -9.38
N CYS A 422 -19.15 6.34 -9.48
CA CYS A 422 -19.97 6.24 -10.70
C CYS A 422 -20.16 4.78 -11.18
N LEU A 423 -20.31 3.85 -10.24
CA LEU A 423 -20.50 2.41 -10.49
C LEU A 423 -21.99 2.00 -10.39
N ASP A 424 -22.88 2.88 -10.85
CA ASP A 424 -24.31 2.64 -10.92
C ASP A 424 -24.82 2.83 -12.36
N ASN A 425 -26.03 2.37 -12.64
CA ASN A 425 -26.60 2.35 -13.99
C ASN A 425 -26.94 3.75 -14.56
N SER A 426 -26.75 4.84 -13.80
CA SER A 426 -26.80 6.21 -14.32
C SER A 426 -25.47 6.66 -14.95
N SER A 427 -24.40 5.90 -14.75
CA SER A 427 -23.08 6.17 -15.32
C SER A 427 -23.13 6.22 -16.85
N PRO A 428 -22.79 7.36 -17.48
CA PRO A 428 -22.81 7.49 -18.94
C PRO A 428 -21.88 6.51 -19.63
N TYR A 429 -20.78 6.11 -18.99
CA TYR A 429 -19.86 5.10 -19.53
C TYR A 429 -20.49 3.71 -19.55
N LEU A 430 -21.22 3.31 -18.50
CA LEU A 430 -21.88 2.01 -18.49
C LEU A 430 -23.01 1.96 -19.53
N GLN A 431 -23.79 3.03 -19.65
CA GLN A 431 -24.86 3.16 -20.65
C GLN A 431 -24.32 3.11 -22.09
N GLU A 432 -23.24 3.85 -22.37
CA GLU A 432 -22.61 3.91 -23.70
C GLU A 432 -22.10 2.55 -24.19
N TRP A 433 -21.68 1.68 -23.26
CA TRP A 433 -21.16 0.34 -23.51
C TRP A 433 -22.19 -0.77 -23.24
N GLY A 434 -23.45 -0.42 -22.96
CA GLY A 434 -24.50 -1.42 -22.74
C GLY A 434 -24.29 -2.32 -21.52
N ILE A 435 -23.50 -1.88 -20.54
CA ILE A 435 -23.24 -2.62 -19.30
C ILE A 435 -24.28 -2.21 -18.25
N LYS A 436 -24.88 -3.19 -17.57
CA LYS A 436 -25.72 -2.94 -16.39
C LYS A 436 -25.17 -3.69 -15.19
N ILE A 437 -25.05 -3.01 -14.06
CA ILE A 437 -24.64 -3.60 -12.79
C ILE A 437 -25.88 -3.83 -11.95
N SER A 438 -26.01 -5.02 -11.36
CA SER A 438 -27.06 -5.33 -10.39
C SER A 438 -27.01 -4.34 -9.21
N SER A 439 -28.15 -3.84 -8.77
CA SER A 439 -28.26 -3.01 -7.57
C SER A 439 -28.16 -3.81 -6.28
N ARG A 440 -28.23 -5.14 -6.37
CA ARG A 440 -28.11 -6.05 -5.23
C ARG A 440 -26.85 -6.90 -5.36
N PRO A 441 -26.14 -7.16 -4.25
CA PRO A 441 -25.06 -8.12 -4.24
C PRO A 441 -25.55 -9.53 -4.60
N MET A 442 -24.67 -10.33 -5.17
CA MET A 442 -24.93 -11.73 -5.50
C MET A 442 -25.16 -12.53 -4.22
N ARG A 443 -26.07 -13.50 -4.31
CA ARG A 443 -26.39 -14.43 -3.22
C ARG A 443 -25.89 -15.82 -3.57
N ALA A 444 -25.43 -16.56 -2.57
CA ALA A 444 -25.00 -17.94 -2.71
C ALA A 444 -25.46 -18.75 -1.50
N VAL A 445 -25.59 -20.07 -1.67
CA VAL A 445 -25.85 -20.99 -0.56
C VAL A 445 -24.50 -21.43 0.01
N ALA A 446 -24.20 -20.98 1.24
CA ALA A 446 -23.03 -21.42 1.98
C ALA A 446 -23.33 -22.73 2.72
N LYS A 447 -22.33 -23.61 2.78
CA LYS A 447 -22.37 -24.86 3.52
C LYS A 447 -21.45 -24.74 4.74
N ARG A 448 -22.00 -24.94 5.94
CA ARG A 448 -21.21 -25.04 7.18
C ARG A 448 -20.98 -26.50 7.51
N PHE A 449 -19.73 -26.88 7.66
CA PHE A 449 -19.33 -28.21 8.11
C PHE A 449 -19.22 -28.27 9.63
N PHE A 450 -19.34 -29.48 10.18
CA PHE A 450 -19.08 -29.69 11.60
C PHE A 450 -17.59 -29.42 11.90
N PRO A 451 -17.28 -28.71 13.00
CA PRO A 451 -15.90 -28.54 13.42
C PRO A 451 -15.31 -29.91 13.81
N PRO A 452 -14.02 -30.17 13.53
CA PRO A 452 -13.38 -31.42 13.92
C PRO A 452 -13.26 -31.52 15.45
N ALA A 453 -13.25 -32.75 15.98
CA ALA A 453 -12.91 -32.98 17.38
C ALA A 453 -11.43 -32.62 17.64
N ILE A 454 -11.14 -32.08 18.82
CA ILE A 454 -9.78 -31.75 19.26
C ILE A 454 -9.33 -32.82 20.26
N ALA A 455 -8.23 -33.51 19.94
CA ALA A 455 -7.62 -34.48 20.83
C ALA A 455 -6.57 -33.81 21.73
N TYR A 456 -6.65 -34.10 23.03
CA TYR A 456 -5.73 -33.66 24.08
C TYR A 456 -4.98 -34.86 24.68
N GLY A 457 -3.96 -34.58 25.49
CA GLY A 457 -3.23 -35.60 26.22
C GLY A 457 -4.15 -36.42 27.13
N GLY A 458 -3.79 -37.68 27.38
CA GLY A 458 -4.57 -38.56 28.26
C GLY A 458 -5.87 -39.09 27.66
N SER A 459 -5.97 -39.19 26.33
CA SER A 459 -7.15 -39.67 25.59
C SER A 459 -8.42 -38.81 25.73
N MET A 460 -8.27 -37.55 26.13
CA MET A 460 -9.38 -36.62 26.23
C MET A 460 -9.67 -36.00 24.86
N ASN A 461 -10.93 -36.09 24.42
CA ASN A 461 -11.39 -35.47 23.18
C ASN A 461 -12.46 -34.43 23.49
N VAL A 462 -12.27 -33.21 22.99
CA VAL A 462 -13.28 -32.15 23.07
C VAL A 462 -13.92 -32.02 21.69
N GLN A 463 -15.21 -32.32 21.62
CA GLN A 463 -16.01 -32.02 20.44
C GLN A 463 -16.45 -30.55 20.52
N PRO A 464 -16.07 -29.69 19.56
CA PRO A 464 -16.59 -28.34 19.55
C PRO A 464 -18.11 -28.38 19.33
N ASN A 465 -18.81 -27.37 19.86
CA ASN A 465 -20.26 -27.32 19.82
C ASN A 465 -20.79 -27.45 18.38
N HIS A 466 -21.87 -28.20 18.18
CA HIS A 466 -22.60 -28.34 16.90
C HIS A 466 -23.11 -26.99 16.35
N HIS A 467 -23.25 -25.97 17.21
CA HIS A 467 -23.52 -24.60 16.79
C HIS A 467 -22.33 -23.87 16.15
N GLY A 468 -21.13 -24.47 16.15
CA GLY A 468 -19.93 -23.91 15.54
C GLY A 468 -19.16 -22.93 16.42
N ASP A 469 -19.26 -23.04 17.75
CA ASP A 469 -18.37 -22.28 18.65
C ASP A 469 -16.94 -22.79 18.47
N LEU A 470 -16.14 -21.99 17.76
CA LEU A 470 -14.71 -22.23 17.49
C LEU A 470 -13.82 -21.67 18.60
N GLN A 471 -14.37 -21.33 19.77
CA GLN A 471 -13.57 -20.90 20.91
C GLN A 471 -13.24 -22.08 21.80
N TRP A 472 -12.26 -22.89 21.39
CA TRP A 472 -11.61 -23.83 22.31
C TRP A 472 -10.55 -23.05 23.09
N ARG A 473 -10.73 -22.91 24.39
CA ARG A 473 -9.67 -22.49 25.31
C ARG A 473 -9.19 -23.72 26.04
N LEU A 474 -7.88 -23.84 26.25
CA LEU A 474 -7.34 -24.80 27.21
C LEU A 474 -7.97 -24.48 28.57
N GLY A 475 -8.90 -25.31 29.03
CA GLY A 475 -9.42 -25.23 30.38
C GLY A 475 -8.42 -25.80 31.38
N ALA A 476 -8.78 -25.84 32.66
CA ALA A 476 -7.86 -26.25 33.72
C ALA A 476 -7.49 -27.76 33.71
N ARG A 477 -8.13 -28.58 32.87
CA ARG A 477 -7.96 -30.04 32.86
C ARG A 477 -7.30 -30.57 31.59
N GLU A 478 -7.29 -29.76 30.54
CA GLU A 478 -6.76 -30.06 29.23
C GLU A 478 -5.22 -29.99 29.26
N GLN A 479 -4.56 -31.07 28.85
CA GLN A 479 -3.11 -31.11 28.69
C GLN A 479 -2.75 -31.23 27.21
N PHE A 480 -1.57 -30.75 26.84
CA PHE A 480 -1.07 -30.95 25.47
C PHE A 480 -1.01 -32.45 25.14
N SER A 481 -1.28 -32.80 23.88
CA SER A 481 -1.21 -34.19 23.39
C SER A 481 0.16 -34.81 23.65
N GLU A 482 1.21 -34.01 23.41
CA GLU A 482 2.60 -34.34 23.67
C GLU A 482 3.24 -33.21 24.48
N PRO A 483 3.16 -33.27 25.82
CA PRO A 483 3.69 -32.21 26.66
C PRO A 483 5.22 -32.23 26.68
N ALA A 484 5.84 -31.08 26.40
CA ALA A 484 7.28 -30.92 26.47
C ALA A 484 7.80 -30.92 27.91
N ARG A 485 9.03 -31.40 28.09
CA ARG A 485 9.75 -31.36 29.36
C ARG A 485 11.08 -30.65 29.18
N LEU A 486 11.29 -29.60 29.96
CA LEU A 486 12.53 -28.83 29.96
C LEU A 486 13.47 -29.35 31.05
N ASP A 487 14.27 -30.36 30.71
CA ASP A 487 15.26 -30.92 31.62
C ASP A 487 16.57 -30.13 31.60
N GLY A 488 16.76 -29.20 32.51
CA GLY A 488 18.03 -28.49 32.68
C GLY A 488 17.85 -27.02 33.05
N LYS A 489 18.95 -26.26 32.95
CA LYS A 489 18.92 -24.81 33.18
C LYS A 489 18.27 -24.09 32.00
N TRP A 490 17.55 -23.03 32.32
CA TRP A 490 17.00 -22.09 31.36
C TRP A 490 17.19 -20.66 31.86
N SER A 491 17.13 -19.68 30.98
CA SER A 491 17.42 -18.28 31.36
C SER A 491 16.24 -17.38 31.13
N PHE A 492 16.04 -16.42 32.05
CA PHE A 492 15.09 -15.33 31.91
C PHE A 492 15.81 -13.98 31.91
N ILE A 493 15.77 -13.26 30.78
CA ILE A 493 16.56 -12.04 30.58
C ILE A 493 15.66 -10.80 30.66
N VAL A 494 16.04 -9.86 31.50
CA VAL A 494 15.39 -8.55 31.66
C VAL A 494 16.24 -7.49 30.97
N PHE A 495 15.75 -6.97 29.85
CA PHE A 495 16.42 -5.86 29.18
C PHE A 495 16.09 -4.53 29.82
N ASP A 496 17.13 -3.70 30.01
CA ASP A 496 17.05 -2.29 30.43
C ASP A 496 16.18 -2.03 31.67
N ARG A 497 16.15 -2.99 32.60
CA ARG A 497 15.30 -2.94 33.81
C ARG A 497 13.84 -2.65 33.48
N CYS A 498 13.34 -3.19 32.35
CA CYS A 498 11.97 -2.96 31.91
C CYS A 498 10.92 -3.51 32.89
N VAL A 499 11.30 -4.48 33.73
CA VAL A 499 10.52 -5.01 34.86
C VAL A 499 11.42 -5.18 36.08
N ARG A 500 10.83 -5.18 37.28
CA ARG A 500 11.57 -5.48 38.51
C ARG A 500 11.85 -6.98 38.61
N THR A 501 12.97 -7.35 39.23
CA THR A 501 13.34 -8.77 39.45
C THR A 501 12.25 -9.55 40.19
N SER A 502 11.58 -8.93 41.17
CA SER A 502 10.46 -9.55 41.90
C SER A 502 9.27 -9.87 40.99
N ASP A 503 8.95 -8.98 40.04
CA ASP A 503 7.85 -9.16 39.10
C ASP A 503 8.20 -10.24 38.06
N ALA A 504 9.47 -10.29 37.63
CA ALA A 504 9.99 -11.34 36.76
C ALA A 504 9.94 -12.72 37.45
N GLN A 505 10.34 -12.81 38.72
CA GLN A 505 10.24 -14.06 39.50
C GLN A 505 8.79 -14.53 39.64
N ALA A 506 7.87 -13.62 40.01
CA ALA A 506 6.46 -13.93 40.12
C ALA A 506 5.87 -14.42 38.78
N PHE A 507 6.30 -13.83 37.66
CA PHE A 507 5.93 -14.30 36.33
C PHE A 507 6.45 -15.72 36.05
N VAL A 508 7.72 -16.01 36.36
CA VAL A 508 8.31 -17.34 36.15
C VAL A 508 7.62 -18.41 36.99
N ASP A 509 7.28 -18.11 38.25
CA ASP A 509 6.55 -19.04 39.10
C ASP A 509 5.13 -19.28 38.58
N ALA A 510 4.46 -18.23 38.10
CA ALA A 510 3.16 -18.36 37.44
C ALA A 510 3.26 -19.20 36.14
N LEU A 511 4.25 -18.93 35.29
CA LEU A 511 4.52 -19.68 34.07
C LEU A 511 4.76 -21.16 34.36
N SER A 512 5.60 -21.48 35.35
CA SER A 512 5.90 -22.85 35.77
C SER A 512 4.67 -23.58 36.26
N LYS A 513 3.87 -22.93 37.10
CA LYS A 513 2.60 -23.46 37.59
C LYS A 513 1.62 -23.75 36.46
N TYR A 514 1.36 -22.78 35.58
CA TYR A 514 0.42 -22.94 34.46
C TYR A 514 0.91 -23.97 33.44
N SER A 515 2.21 -23.97 33.12
CA SER A 515 2.80 -24.97 32.23
C SER A 515 2.57 -26.38 32.78
N SER A 516 2.82 -26.59 34.08
CA SER A 516 2.68 -27.89 34.73
C SER A 516 1.22 -28.37 34.74
N GLN A 517 0.25 -27.47 34.88
CA GLN A 517 -1.18 -27.81 34.79
C GLN A 517 -1.54 -28.40 33.42
N HIS A 518 -0.91 -27.93 32.35
CA HIS A 518 -1.12 -28.40 30.98
C HIS A 518 -0.13 -29.49 30.55
N GLY A 519 0.60 -30.09 31.51
CA GLY A 519 1.54 -31.19 31.29
C GLY A 519 2.97 -30.76 30.97
N VAL A 520 3.21 -29.48 30.63
CA VAL A 520 4.56 -28.98 30.29
C VAL A 520 5.38 -28.78 31.56
N GLN A 521 6.50 -29.48 31.66
CA GLN A 521 7.36 -29.42 32.83
C GLN A 521 8.48 -28.39 32.63
N ILE A 522 8.33 -27.23 33.28
CA ILE A 522 9.36 -26.19 33.37
C ILE A 522 9.63 -25.86 34.83
N SER A 523 10.86 -26.07 35.29
CA SER A 523 11.22 -25.84 36.69
C SER A 523 11.51 -24.35 36.96
N SER A 524 10.80 -23.73 37.90
CA SER A 524 11.17 -22.38 38.37
C SER A 524 12.42 -22.35 39.24
N ARG A 525 12.96 -23.51 39.65
CA ARG A 525 14.19 -23.61 40.45
C ARG A 525 15.47 -23.59 39.61
N HIS A 526 15.37 -23.88 38.32
CA HIS A 526 16.52 -23.99 37.41
C HIS A 526 16.58 -22.82 36.41
N VAL A 527 16.02 -21.67 36.81
CA VAL A 527 16.05 -20.45 36.01
C VAL A 527 17.21 -19.55 36.44
N ASP A 528 18.01 -19.08 35.49
CA ASP A 528 19.01 -18.05 35.69
C ASP A 528 18.44 -16.69 35.25
N PHE A 529 18.31 -15.73 36.18
CA PHE A 529 17.88 -14.38 35.86
C PHE A 529 19.07 -13.51 35.45
N LEU A 530 18.97 -12.86 34.31
CA LEU A 530 20.02 -12.00 33.76
C LEU A 530 19.47 -10.61 33.46
N GLU A 531 20.22 -9.57 33.81
CA GLU A 531 19.91 -8.18 33.45
C GLU A 531 20.92 -7.71 32.41
N VAL A 532 20.42 -7.15 31.30
CA VAL A 532 21.27 -6.78 30.16
C VAL A 532 20.83 -5.44 29.57
N SER A 533 21.81 -4.66 29.12
CA SER A 533 21.55 -3.46 28.33
C SER A 533 21.28 -3.81 26.87
N SER A 534 20.17 -3.32 26.31
CA SER A 534 19.87 -3.47 24.87
C SER A 534 20.81 -2.64 23.99
N GLU A 535 21.43 -1.60 24.56
CA GLU A 535 22.25 -0.62 23.83
C GLU A 535 23.67 -1.14 23.53
N VAL A 536 24.14 -2.15 24.25
CA VAL A 536 25.51 -2.67 24.16
C VAL A 536 25.50 -4.03 23.45
N GLU A 537 25.64 -4.00 22.13
CA GLU A 537 25.63 -5.20 21.28
C GLU A 537 26.63 -6.27 21.73
N GLY A 538 27.82 -5.86 22.16
CA GLY A 538 28.84 -6.78 22.68
C GLY A 538 28.45 -7.50 23.98
N GLU A 539 27.61 -6.88 24.83
CA GLU A 539 27.12 -7.52 26.06
C GLU A 539 26.12 -8.63 25.73
N VAL A 540 25.22 -8.36 24.79
CA VAL A 540 24.22 -9.34 24.31
C VAL A 540 24.93 -10.54 23.68
N GLU A 541 25.90 -10.31 22.80
CA GLU A 541 26.70 -11.38 22.18
C GLU A 541 27.46 -12.22 23.21
N THR A 542 28.14 -11.57 24.15
CA THR A 542 28.95 -12.26 25.17
C THR A 542 28.08 -13.07 26.12
N MET A 543 26.89 -12.59 26.46
CA MET A 543 25.91 -13.35 27.23
C MET A 543 25.42 -14.58 26.45
N MET A 544 25.02 -14.41 25.19
CA MET A 544 24.53 -15.54 24.38
C MET A 544 25.60 -16.62 24.20
N LYS A 545 26.86 -16.25 23.96
CA LYS A 545 28.00 -17.18 23.93
C LYS A 545 28.25 -17.89 25.27
N ARG A 546 27.97 -17.24 26.40
CA ARG A 546 28.06 -17.89 27.72
C ARG A 546 26.95 -18.90 27.97
N MET A 547 25.77 -18.67 27.41
CA MET A 547 24.62 -19.57 27.53
C MET A 547 24.66 -20.73 26.52
N SER A 548 25.42 -20.61 25.43
CA SER A 548 25.52 -21.65 24.41
C SER A 548 26.15 -22.91 24.98
N GLY A 549 25.34 -23.97 25.13
CA GLY A 549 25.74 -25.30 25.59
C GLY A 549 25.23 -25.69 26.98
N SER A 550 24.86 -24.73 27.84
CA SER A 550 24.42 -24.99 29.23
C SER A 550 22.94 -24.70 29.48
N VAL A 551 22.33 -23.87 28.62
CA VAL A 551 20.95 -23.40 28.74
C VAL A 551 20.11 -24.02 27.61
N LYS A 552 18.98 -24.64 27.95
CA LYS A 552 18.10 -25.31 26.98
C LYS A 552 16.97 -24.43 26.45
N PHE A 553 16.65 -23.34 27.14
CA PHE A 553 15.61 -22.40 26.76
C PHE A 553 15.94 -21.00 27.28
N VAL A 554 15.65 -19.98 26.47
CA VAL A 554 15.87 -18.58 26.84
C VAL A 554 14.59 -17.81 26.61
N MET A 555 14.10 -17.16 27.66
CA MET A 555 12.99 -16.22 27.59
C MET A 555 13.51 -14.83 27.95
N PHE A 556 12.96 -13.79 27.34
CA PHE A 556 13.36 -12.42 27.63
C PHE A 556 12.19 -11.46 27.58
N THR A 557 12.36 -10.31 28.23
CA THR A 557 11.36 -9.23 28.27
C THR A 557 12.01 -7.90 27.93
N THR A 558 11.27 -7.06 27.20
CA THR A 558 11.69 -5.74 26.71
C THR A 558 10.60 -4.70 26.97
N LYS A 559 10.96 -3.42 26.94
CA LYS A 559 10.02 -2.32 27.21
C LYS A 559 9.03 -2.07 26.05
N ILE A 560 9.42 -2.38 24.82
CA ILE A 560 8.65 -2.10 23.60
C ILE A 560 8.69 -3.33 22.69
N LYS A 561 7.56 -3.68 22.07
CA LYS A 561 7.34 -4.85 21.19
C LYS A 561 8.27 -4.96 19.96
N LEU A 562 9.19 -4.01 19.76
CA LEU A 562 10.09 -3.91 18.60
C LEU A 562 11.46 -3.31 19.00
N ASP A 563 11.98 -3.71 20.16
CA ASP A 563 13.37 -3.39 20.53
C ASP A 563 14.35 -3.96 19.47
N PRO A 564 15.40 -3.24 19.05
CA PRO A 564 16.49 -3.74 18.21
C PRO A 564 17.02 -5.13 18.60
N VAL A 565 16.89 -5.50 19.88
CA VAL A 565 17.25 -6.81 20.43
C VAL A 565 16.48 -7.97 19.79
N HIS A 566 15.20 -7.83 19.43
CA HIS A 566 14.40 -8.95 18.90
C HIS A 566 14.97 -9.52 17.58
N GLY A 567 15.34 -8.64 16.64
CA GLY A 567 15.94 -9.06 15.37
C GLY A 567 17.34 -9.65 15.57
N LYS A 568 18.13 -9.06 16.47
CA LYS A 568 19.47 -9.55 16.83
C LYS A 568 19.42 -10.92 17.50
N PHE A 569 18.46 -11.16 18.40
CA PHE A 569 18.29 -12.45 19.06
C PHE A 569 17.93 -13.56 18.08
N LEU A 570 17.01 -13.30 17.14
CA LEU A 570 16.65 -14.26 16.08
C LEU A 570 17.86 -14.63 15.21
N LEU A 571 18.60 -13.64 14.72
CA LEU A 571 19.82 -13.85 13.92
C LEU A 571 20.89 -14.63 14.68
N MET A 572 21.03 -14.37 15.98
CA MET A 572 22.06 -14.96 16.81
C MET A 572 21.73 -16.38 17.29
N ILE A 573 20.44 -16.71 17.51
CA ILE A 573 19.99 -18.10 17.73
C ILE A 573 20.39 -18.96 16.53
N CYS A 574 20.12 -18.49 15.30
CA CYS A 574 20.53 -19.18 14.09
C CYS A 574 22.05 -19.32 13.94
N PHE A 575 22.84 -18.39 14.49
CA PHE A 575 24.30 -18.47 14.50
C PHE A 575 24.81 -19.51 15.51
N VAL A 576 24.23 -19.56 16.71
CA VAL A 576 24.59 -20.53 17.77
C VAL A 576 24.19 -21.97 17.38
N GLU A 577 23.05 -22.16 16.71
CA GLU A 577 22.65 -23.47 16.16
C GLU A 577 23.62 -23.96 15.08
N ARG A 578 24.04 -23.08 14.14
CA ARG A 578 25.06 -23.44 13.13
C ARG A 578 26.41 -23.81 13.73
N CYS A 579 26.82 -23.17 14.83
CA CYS A 579 28.07 -23.52 15.51
C CYS A 579 27.99 -24.90 16.22
N LYS A 580 26.80 -25.39 16.57
CA LYS A 580 26.62 -26.74 17.15
C LYS A 580 26.68 -27.85 16.10
N GLN A 581 26.35 -27.57 14.84
CA GLN A 581 26.43 -28.56 13.74
C GLN A 581 27.86 -28.79 13.21
N HIS A 582 28.84 -27.99 13.64
CA HIS A 582 30.24 -28.05 13.18
C HIS A 582 31.23 -28.60 14.24
N PHE A 583 30.75 -29.24 15.31
CA PHE A 583 31.58 -29.89 16.33
C PHE A 583 31.20 -31.35 16.57
#